data_AF-A0A1F8DUY3-F1
#
_entry.id   AF-A0A1F8DUY3-F1
#
_cell.length_a   1.000
_cell.length_b   1.000
_cell.length_c   1.000
_cell.angle_alpha   90.00
_cell.angle_beta   90.00
_cell.angle_gamma   90.00
#
_symmetry.space_group_name_H-M   'P 1'
#
loop_
_entity.id
_entity.type
_entity.pdbx_description
1 polymer ?
#
loop_
_entity_poly.entity_id
_entity_poly.type
_entity_poly.pdbx_seq_one_letter_code
_entity_poly.pdbx_strand_id
1 'polypeptide(L)'
;MTIFVSFFVAGNSGTVPHESISMRIIEHTLPDSIGVFGSWVALEDSELETLDVNSLIDHLISRLRAVSSGNSDAGAYHALMVGILEFIFYPNLINPVKELEINQGRKRIDISFDNGAPPDGFFYRLQHSFQIPCPYIFFECKNYSRDVSNPELDQMIGRLSPNRGRFGIIVCRNIEDEDAFLKRCADSYKDQHGLIVPLTDADITQILEQKKAGILHFEEDILTEKARKIMT
;
A
#
# COMPACT_ATOMS: atom_id res chain seq x y z
N MET A 1 -18.28 6.51 12.01
CA MET A 1 -17.63 7.14 10.83
C MET A 1 -18.00 6.28 9.65
N THR A 2 -19.04 6.66 8.91
CA THR A 2 -19.52 5.91 7.74
C THR A 2 -18.49 6.08 6.63
N ILE A 3 -17.81 5.00 6.23
CA ILE A 3 -17.08 5.01 4.98
C ILE A 3 -18.14 5.15 3.89
N PHE A 4 -18.13 6.29 3.19
CA PHE A 4 -18.81 6.40 1.91
C PHE A 4 -18.10 5.44 0.96
N VAL A 5 -18.65 4.24 0.82
CA VAL A 5 -18.44 3.46 -0.39
C VAL A 5 -19.21 4.22 -1.47
N SER A 6 -18.51 5.03 -2.25
CA SER A 6 -19.13 5.77 -3.34
C SER A 6 -19.61 4.76 -4.39
N PHE A 7 -20.89 4.39 -4.35
CA PHE A 7 -21.56 3.69 -5.43
C PHE A 7 -21.80 4.69 -6.57
N PHE A 8 -21.01 4.61 -7.63
CA PHE A 8 -21.39 5.21 -8.90
C PHE A 8 -22.29 4.24 -9.66
N VAL A 9 -23.60 4.45 -9.57
CA VAL A 9 -24.56 3.81 -10.48
C VAL A 9 -24.42 4.48 -11.85
N ALA A 10 -24.08 3.71 -12.88
CA ALA A 10 -24.14 4.16 -14.25
C ALA A 10 -25.61 4.47 -14.61
N GLY A 11 -25.95 5.76 -14.67
CA GLY A 11 -27.18 6.22 -15.30
C GLY A 11 -27.12 5.91 -16.80
N ASN A 12 -28.15 5.23 -17.28
CA ASN A 12 -28.26 4.76 -18.66
C ASN A 12 -28.43 5.94 -19.64
N SER A 13 -27.34 6.61 -19.99
CA SER A 13 -27.24 7.48 -21.16
C SER A 13 -25.77 7.61 -21.54
N GLY A 14 -25.44 7.14 -22.75
CA GLY A 14 -24.07 6.88 -23.20
C GLY A 14 -23.06 7.96 -22.85
N THR A 15 -22.19 7.64 -21.90
CA THR A 15 -20.74 7.95 -21.82
C THR A 15 -20.18 7.02 -20.74
N VAL A 16 -19.03 6.41 -21.00
CA VAL A 16 -18.45 5.30 -20.22
C VAL A 16 -18.14 5.73 -18.77
N PRO A 17 -18.55 4.98 -17.73
CA PRO A 17 -17.98 5.15 -16.39
C PRO A 17 -17.18 3.92 -15.92
N HIS A 18 -16.06 4.25 -15.27
CA HIS A 18 -15.04 3.42 -14.66
C HIS A 18 -15.57 2.39 -13.64
N GLU A 19 -14.99 1.18 -13.68
CA GLU A 19 -15.34 0.02 -12.86
C GLU A 19 -15.03 0.18 -11.35
N SER A 20 -16.07 -0.01 -10.53
CA SER A 20 -16.19 -0.94 -9.38
C SER A 20 -15.08 -1.01 -8.30
N ILE A 21 -15.03 -0.02 -7.39
CA ILE A 21 -14.12 0.02 -6.22
C ILE A 21 -14.64 -0.81 -5.02
N SER A 22 -15.91 -1.19 -4.98
CA SER A 22 -16.52 -1.87 -3.80
C SER A 22 -16.26 -3.40 -3.73
N MET A 23 -16.06 -4.09 -4.86
CA MET A 23 -15.97 -5.56 -4.87
C MET A 23 -14.58 -6.14 -4.51
N ARG A 24 -13.47 -5.42 -4.74
CA ARG A 24 -12.11 -6.01 -4.63
C ARG A 24 -11.59 -6.17 -3.20
N ILE A 25 -11.98 -5.30 -2.27
CA ILE A 25 -11.62 -5.42 -0.84
C ILE A 25 -12.19 -6.72 -0.24
N ILE A 26 -13.27 -7.24 -0.81
CA ILE A 26 -13.99 -8.41 -0.28
C ILE A 26 -13.37 -9.72 -0.78
N GLU A 27 -12.84 -9.76 -2.00
CA GLU A 27 -12.27 -10.97 -2.62
C GLU A 27 -10.98 -11.46 -1.93
N HIS A 28 -10.18 -10.56 -1.33
CA HIS A 28 -8.86 -10.91 -0.77
C HIS A 28 -8.83 -11.07 0.75
N THR A 29 -9.92 -10.77 1.45
CA THR A 29 -9.85 -10.49 2.89
C THR A 29 -11.00 -11.05 3.73
N LEU A 30 -11.80 -11.98 3.20
CA LEU A 30 -12.80 -12.71 4.00
C LEU A 30 -12.35 -14.14 4.35
N PRO A 31 -12.76 -14.66 5.52
CA PRO A 31 -12.39 -16.01 5.99
C PRO A 31 -13.06 -17.13 5.20
N ASP A 32 -12.40 -18.31 5.16
CA ASP A 32 -12.84 -19.57 4.54
C ASP A 32 -14.20 -20.14 5.05
N SER A 33 -14.89 -19.44 5.97
CA SER A 33 -16.21 -19.81 6.47
C SER A 33 -17.36 -19.49 5.53
N ILE A 34 -17.09 -18.82 4.40
CA ILE A 34 -18.03 -18.76 3.27
C ILE A 34 -17.45 -19.69 2.20
N GLY A 35 -17.99 -20.91 2.13
CA GLY A 35 -17.42 -22.01 1.36
C GLY A 35 -17.16 -21.64 -0.10
N VAL A 36 -15.90 -21.67 -0.51
CA VAL A 36 -15.52 -21.60 -1.91
C VAL A 36 -15.24 -23.01 -2.42
N PHE A 37 -16.26 -23.62 -3.01
CA PHE A 37 -16.04 -24.59 -4.09
C PHE A 37 -16.85 -24.14 -5.31
N GLY A 38 -16.15 -23.53 -6.26
CA GLY A 38 -16.53 -23.51 -7.66
C GLY A 38 -17.91 -22.91 -8.00
N SER A 39 -18.12 -21.63 -7.73
CA SER A 39 -18.92 -20.72 -8.59
C SER A 39 -18.85 -19.32 -8.00
N TRP A 40 -18.61 -18.32 -8.85
CA TRP A 40 -18.60 -16.92 -8.46
C TRP A 40 -20.03 -16.50 -8.13
N VAL A 41 -20.28 -16.09 -6.89
CA VAL A 41 -21.55 -15.47 -6.47
C VAL A 41 -21.27 -13.99 -6.26
N ALA A 42 -21.90 -13.15 -7.10
CA ALA A 42 -21.93 -11.72 -6.87
C ALA A 42 -22.75 -11.45 -5.60
N LEU A 43 -22.17 -10.74 -4.63
CA LEU A 43 -22.91 -10.29 -3.45
C LEU A 43 -23.88 -9.18 -3.88
N GLU A 44 -25.13 -9.25 -3.43
CA GLU A 44 -26.13 -8.20 -3.69
C GLU A 44 -25.79 -6.94 -2.88
N ASP A 45 -26.07 -5.75 -3.46
CA ASP A 45 -25.76 -4.42 -2.89
C ASP A 45 -26.22 -4.24 -1.43
N SER A 46 -27.29 -4.93 -1.03
CA SER A 46 -27.85 -4.88 0.33
C SER A 46 -26.99 -5.56 1.41
N GLU A 47 -26.08 -6.46 1.06
CA GLU A 47 -25.16 -7.11 2.01
C GLU A 47 -23.91 -6.26 2.28
N LEU A 48 -23.59 -5.30 1.39
CA LEU A 48 -22.47 -4.36 1.52
C LEU A 48 -22.76 -3.20 2.48
N GLU A 49 -24.03 -2.93 2.77
CA GLU A 49 -24.48 -1.77 3.56
C GLU A 49 -24.13 -1.84 5.06
N THR A 50 -23.52 -2.94 5.54
CA THR A 50 -23.20 -3.10 6.97
C THR A 50 -21.78 -3.59 7.26
N LEU A 51 -20.80 -3.28 6.40
CA LEU A 51 -19.42 -3.61 6.72
C LEU A 51 -18.95 -2.77 7.93
N ASP A 52 -18.84 -3.42 9.10
CA ASP A 52 -18.21 -2.81 10.26
C ASP A 52 -16.72 -2.64 10.00
N VAL A 53 -16.35 -1.40 9.69
CA VAL A 53 -14.97 -0.98 9.42
C VAL A 53 -14.02 -1.40 10.55
N ASN A 54 -14.48 -1.38 11.80
CA ASN A 54 -13.65 -1.76 12.93
C ASN A 54 -13.39 -3.27 12.93
N SER A 55 -14.39 -4.08 12.63
CA SER A 55 -14.24 -5.53 12.43
C SER A 55 -13.33 -5.86 11.25
N LEU A 56 -13.42 -5.11 10.14
CA LEU A 56 -12.48 -5.26 9.02
C LEU A 56 -11.04 -4.95 9.47
N ILE A 57 -10.82 -3.84 10.19
CA ILE A 57 -9.50 -3.49 10.71
C ILE A 57 -8.94 -4.60 11.61
N ASP A 58 -9.75 -5.10 12.55
CA ASP A 58 -9.35 -6.19 13.44
C ASP A 58 -8.99 -7.45 12.65
N HIS A 59 -9.75 -7.76 11.60
CA HIS A 59 -9.44 -8.86 10.70
C HIS A 59 -8.09 -8.65 9.98
N LEU A 60 -7.85 -7.49 9.39
CA LEU A 60 -6.59 -7.17 8.69
C LEU A 60 -5.38 -7.30 9.61
N ILE A 61 -5.46 -6.74 10.82
CA ILE A 61 -4.40 -6.83 11.83
C ILE A 61 -4.18 -8.30 12.24
N SER A 62 -5.26 -9.05 12.48
CA SER A 62 -5.17 -10.47 12.82
C SER A 62 -4.51 -11.29 11.71
N ARG A 63 -4.86 -11.05 10.45
CA ARG A 63 -4.26 -11.73 9.29
C ARG A 63 -2.79 -11.38 9.14
N LEU A 64 -2.42 -10.10 9.32
CA LEU A 64 -1.03 -9.65 9.22
C LEU A 64 -0.13 -10.37 10.22
N ARG A 65 -0.61 -10.53 11.46
CA ARG A 65 0.08 -11.26 12.52
C ARG A 65 0.13 -12.78 12.28
N ALA A 66 -0.87 -13.34 11.59
CA ALA A 66 -0.99 -14.78 11.38
C ALA A 66 -0.14 -15.33 10.22
N VAL A 67 0.13 -14.52 9.19
CA VAL A 67 1.09 -14.89 8.13
C VAL A 67 2.45 -15.14 8.78
N SER A 68 3.18 -16.20 8.42
CA SER A 68 4.51 -16.44 8.99
C SER A 68 5.57 -15.65 8.22
N SER A 69 6.62 -15.17 8.92
CA SER A 69 7.77 -14.56 8.25
C SER A 69 8.61 -15.62 7.54
N GLY A 70 9.10 -15.31 6.34
CA GLY A 70 9.95 -16.19 5.55
C GLY A 70 9.44 -16.42 4.12
N ASN A 71 10.28 -17.05 3.30
CA ASN A 71 10.01 -17.22 1.88
C ASN A 71 8.80 -18.12 1.58
N SER A 72 8.44 -19.06 2.46
CA SER A 72 7.30 -19.97 2.24
C SER A 72 5.98 -19.22 2.10
N ASP A 73 5.82 -18.15 2.87
CA ASP A 73 4.56 -17.40 2.99
C ASP A 73 4.66 -16.03 2.31
N ALA A 74 5.74 -15.74 1.58
CA ALA A 74 5.94 -14.47 0.90
C ALA A 74 4.79 -14.14 -0.06
N GLY A 75 4.29 -15.12 -0.81
CA GLY A 75 3.15 -14.91 -1.70
C GLY A 75 1.86 -14.51 -0.95
N ALA A 76 1.61 -15.11 0.21
CA ALA A 76 0.47 -14.79 1.06
C ALA A 76 0.61 -13.40 1.69
N TYR A 77 1.82 -13.04 2.15
CA TYR A 77 2.12 -11.69 2.64
C TYR A 77 1.90 -10.63 1.54
N HIS A 78 2.39 -10.86 0.32
CA HIS A 78 2.23 -9.91 -0.79
C HIS A 78 0.75 -9.73 -1.15
N ALA A 79 -0.04 -10.81 -1.19
CA ALA A 79 -1.47 -10.74 -1.44
C ALA A 79 -2.21 -9.96 -0.35
N LEU A 80 -1.91 -10.23 0.93
CA LEU A 80 -2.48 -9.49 2.04
C LEU A 80 -2.13 -8.00 1.99
N MET A 81 -0.88 -7.67 1.66
CA MET A 81 -0.42 -6.28 1.57
C MET A 81 -1.13 -5.49 0.47
N VAL A 82 -1.54 -6.09 -0.64
CA VAL A 82 -2.37 -5.39 -1.64
C VAL A 82 -3.64 -4.84 -1.00
N GLY A 83 -4.40 -5.70 -0.30
CA GLY A 83 -5.65 -5.30 0.35
C GLY A 83 -5.44 -4.30 1.50
N ILE A 84 -4.42 -4.51 2.33
CA ILE A 84 -4.10 -3.57 3.43
C ILE A 84 -3.71 -2.19 2.89
N LEU A 85 -2.82 -2.13 1.89
CA LEU A 85 -2.35 -0.87 1.33
C LEU A 85 -3.46 -0.14 0.59
N GLU A 86 -4.32 -0.85 -0.15
CA GLU A 86 -5.50 -0.26 -0.77
C GLU A 86 -6.45 0.33 0.27
N PHE A 87 -6.73 -0.39 1.36
CA PHE A 87 -7.58 0.10 2.45
C PHE A 87 -6.98 1.30 3.20
N ILE A 88 -5.66 1.32 3.42
CA ILE A 88 -4.97 2.41 4.11
C ILE A 88 -4.94 3.66 3.24
N PHE A 89 -4.52 3.52 1.98
CA PHE A 89 -4.15 4.66 1.14
C PHE A 89 -5.27 5.18 0.25
N TYR A 90 -6.41 4.50 0.16
CA TYR A 90 -7.58 5.06 -0.53
C TYR A 90 -8.14 6.29 0.20
N PRO A 91 -8.48 7.39 -0.51
CA PRO A 91 -8.52 7.56 -1.96
C PRO A 91 -7.23 8.16 -2.59
N ASN A 92 -6.17 8.36 -1.80
CA ASN A 92 -4.97 9.04 -2.25
C ASN A 92 -4.15 8.19 -3.25
N LEU A 93 -4.17 6.87 -3.09
CA LEU A 93 -3.60 5.91 -4.04
C LEU A 93 -4.70 5.03 -4.61
N ILE A 94 -4.70 4.86 -5.94
CA ILE A 94 -5.75 4.13 -6.68
C ILE A 94 -5.14 3.15 -7.68
N ASN A 95 -5.98 2.30 -8.29
CA ASN A 95 -5.58 1.35 -9.34
C ASN A 95 -4.37 0.45 -8.96
N PRO A 96 -4.45 -0.35 -7.89
CA PRO A 96 -3.38 -1.26 -7.54
C PRO A 96 -3.08 -2.25 -8.67
N VAL A 97 -1.81 -2.41 -9.00
CA VAL A 97 -1.27 -3.44 -9.90
C VAL A 97 -0.26 -4.28 -9.13
N LYS A 98 -0.61 -5.53 -8.88
CA LYS A 98 0.30 -6.53 -8.32
C LYS A 98 1.25 -7.05 -9.41
N GLU A 99 2.51 -7.27 -9.06
CA GLU A 99 3.49 -7.94 -9.92
C GLU A 99 3.74 -7.23 -11.27
N LEU A 100 3.85 -5.90 -11.24
CA LEU A 100 4.07 -5.08 -12.43
C LEU A 100 5.44 -5.35 -13.06
N GLU A 101 5.44 -5.96 -14.25
CA GLU A 101 6.63 -6.16 -15.06
C GLU A 101 7.17 -4.85 -15.65
N ILE A 102 8.49 -4.69 -15.61
CA ILE A 102 9.21 -3.53 -16.16
C ILE A 102 10.45 -4.00 -16.93
N ASN A 103 11.02 -3.11 -17.75
CA ASN A 103 12.23 -3.39 -18.53
C ASN A 103 12.15 -4.66 -19.40
N GLN A 104 11.01 -4.88 -20.06
CA GLN A 104 10.72 -6.08 -20.86
C GLN A 104 10.75 -7.37 -20.02
N GLY A 105 10.08 -7.35 -18.86
CA GLY A 105 9.96 -8.51 -17.96
C GLY A 105 11.20 -8.81 -17.11
N ARG A 106 12.31 -8.07 -17.25
CA ARG A 106 13.56 -8.34 -16.51
C ARG A 106 13.52 -7.96 -15.03
N LYS A 107 12.63 -7.05 -14.65
CA LYS A 107 12.40 -6.67 -13.24
C LYS A 107 10.89 -6.61 -13.01
N ARG A 108 10.46 -6.76 -11.76
CA ARG A 108 9.04 -6.81 -11.40
C ARG A 108 8.78 -6.16 -10.05
N ILE A 109 7.96 -5.11 -10.03
CA ILE A 109 7.55 -4.37 -8.83
C ILE A 109 6.43 -5.16 -8.14
N ASP A 110 6.52 -5.35 -6.82
CA ASP A 110 5.54 -6.17 -6.11
C ASP A 110 4.15 -5.57 -6.17
N ILE A 111 4.02 -4.26 -5.89
CA ILE A 111 2.75 -3.53 -5.98
C ILE A 111 3.01 -2.11 -6.50
N SER A 112 2.18 -1.65 -7.42
CA SER A 112 2.17 -0.27 -7.92
C SER A 112 0.78 0.32 -7.74
N PHE A 113 0.69 1.58 -7.34
CA PHE A 113 -0.53 2.36 -7.36
C PHE A 113 -0.36 3.62 -8.22
N ASP A 114 -1.44 4.10 -8.80
CA ASP A 114 -1.51 5.45 -9.38
C ASP A 114 -1.62 6.48 -8.26
N ASN A 115 -0.85 7.56 -8.36
CA ASN A 115 -0.93 8.68 -7.43
C ASN A 115 -2.13 9.58 -7.76
N GLY A 116 -3.23 9.40 -7.03
CA GLY A 116 -4.46 10.19 -7.12
C GLY A 116 -4.61 11.22 -6.01
N ALA A 117 -3.54 11.53 -5.28
CA ALA A 117 -3.62 12.31 -4.05
C ALA A 117 -4.17 13.73 -4.28
N PRO A 118 -5.09 14.20 -3.41
CA PRO A 118 -5.66 15.53 -3.52
C PRO A 118 -4.59 16.61 -3.26
N PRO A 119 -4.87 17.87 -3.66
CA PRO A 119 -4.04 19.00 -3.27
C PRO A 119 -3.74 19.00 -1.77
N ASP A 120 -2.52 19.41 -1.44
CA ASP A 120 -1.99 19.46 -0.09
C ASP A 120 -1.77 18.11 0.62
N GLY A 121 -2.14 16.96 0.05
CA GLY A 121 -1.80 15.64 0.59
C GLY A 121 -0.32 15.29 0.48
N PHE A 122 0.17 14.30 1.24
CA PHE A 122 1.58 13.92 1.28
C PHE A 122 2.17 13.67 -0.13
N PHE A 123 1.55 12.79 -0.92
CA PHE A 123 2.04 12.46 -2.26
C PHE A 123 1.93 13.64 -3.24
N TYR A 124 0.93 14.51 -3.07
CA TYR A 124 0.82 15.73 -3.85
C TYR A 124 1.99 16.69 -3.55
N ARG A 125 2.32 16.89 -2.27
CA ARG A 125 3.45 17.74 -1.86
C ARG A 125 4.79 17.19 -2.34
N LEU A 126 4.98 15.86 -2.36
CA LEU A 126 6.19 15.24 -2.94
C LEU A 126 6.42 15.71 -4.38
N GLN A 127 5.38 15.66 -5.21
CA GLN A 127 5.48 16.06 -6.61
C GLN A 127 5.61 17.58 -6.80
N HIS A 128 4.79 18.37 -6.12
CA HIS A 128 4.64 19.80 -6.43
C HIS A 128 5.54 20.71 -5.58
N SER A 129 5.81 20.34 -4.32
CA SER A 129 6.63 21.13 -3.41
C SER A 129 8.08 20.64 -3.40
N PHE A 130 8.30 19.34 -3.33
CA PHE A 130 9.63 18.74 -3.24
C PHE A 130 10.24 18.35 -4.59
N GLN A 131 9.49 18.49 -5.69
CA GLN A 131 9.96 18.16 -7.04
C GLN A 131 10.46 16.71 -7.16
N ILE A 132 9.80 15.79 -6.46
CA ILE A 132 10.02 14.34 -6.53
C ILE A 132 8.90 13.74 -7.39
N PRO A 133 9.14 13.46 -8.69
CA PRO A 133 8.12 12.87 -9.56
C PRO A 133 7.65 11.55 -8.97
N CYS A 134 6.35 11.38 -8.80
CA CYS A 134 5.76 10.15 -8.26
C CYS A 134 4.37 9.90 -8.85
N PRO A 135 4.24 9.82 -10.19
CA PRO A 135 2.94 9.50 -10.82
C PRO A 135 2.45 8.11 -10.44
N TYR A 136 3.39 7.21 -10.11
CA TYR A 136 3.12 5.90 -9.54
C TYR A 136 3.85 5.78 -8.20
N ILE A 137 3.22 5.09 -7.24
CA ILE A 137 3.81 4.75 -5.94
C ILE A 137 4.10 3.26 -5.94
N PHE A 138 5.38 2.93 -5.83
CA PHE A 138 5.85 1.55 -5.82
C PHE A 138 6.05 1.05 -4.39
N PHE A 139 5.55 -0.14 -4.13
CA PHE A 139 5.77 -0.88 -2.90
C PHE A 139 6.58 -2.14 -3.19
N GLU A 140 7.63 -2.37 -2.41
CA GLU A 140 8.36 -3.63 -2.35
C GLU A 140 8.03 -4.32 -1.03
N CYS A 141 7.54 -5.55 -1.10
CA CYS A 141 7.12 -6.32 0.08
C CYS A 141 8.24 -7.28 0.49
N LYS A 142 8.67 -7.23 1.74
CA LYS A 142 9.74 -8.08 2.29
C LYS A 142 9.22 -8.90 3.47
N ASN A 143 8.79 -10.13 3.18
CA ASN A 143 8.39 -11.11 4.20
C ASN A 143 9.59 -11.89 4.74
N TYR A 144 10.59 -11.20 5.30
CA TYR A 144 11.79 -11.84 5.83
C TYR A 144 11.71 -12.02 7.34
N SER A 145 12.30 -13.13 7.82
CA SER A 145 12.56 -13.34 9.25
C SER A 145 13.84 -12.64 9.73
N ARG A 146 14.70 -12.24 8.79
CA ARG A 146 15.90 -11.43 9.01
C ARG A 146 15.61 -9.96 8.77
N ASP A 147 16.51 -9.11 9.26
CA ASP A 147 16.47 -7.67 9.06
C ASP A 147 16.57 -7.26 7.57
N VAL A 148 15.94 -6.13 7.25
CA VAL A 148 16.00 -5.51 5.91
C VAL A 148 17.34 -4.80 5.75
N SER A 149 18.01 -5.03 4.64
CA SER A 149 19.40 -4.64 4.41
C SER A 149 19.60 -3.92 3.07
N ASN A 150 20.85 -3.58 2.73
CA ASN A 150 21.18 -2.87 1.49
C ASN A 150 20.62 -3.53 0.22
N PRO A 151 20.65 -4.87 0.05
CA PRO A 151 20.09 -5.51 -1.14
C PRO A 151 18.63 -5.17 -1.41
N GLU A 152 17.81 -4.99 -0.36
CA GLU A 152 16.40 -4.64 -0.50
C GLU A 152 16.21 -3.17 -0.88
N LEU A 153 17.06 -2.29 -0.34
CA LEU A 153 17.12 -0.88 -0.74
C LEU A 153 17.58 -0.74 -2.20
N ASP A 154 18.65 -1.43 -2.59
CA ASP A 154 19.19 -1.45 -3.95
C ASP A 154 18.18 -2.00 -4.96
N GLN A 155 17.39 -3.00 -4.56
CA GLN A 155 16.27 -3.49 -5.37
C GLN A 155 15.29 -2.38 -5.69
N MET A 156 14.84 -1.61 -4.68
CA MET A 156 13.92 -0.49 -4.85
C MET A 156 14.53 0.62 -5.71
N ILE A 157 15.79 1.02 -5.46
CA ILE A 157 16.52 2.00 -6.29
C ILE A 157 16.47 1.58 -7.76
N GLY A 158 16.71 0.31 -8.04
CA GLY A 158 16.66 -0.23 -9.39
C GLY A 158 15.27 -0.22 -10.06
N ARG A 159 14.20 0.09 -9.33
CA ARG A 159 12.82 0.21 -9.84
C ARG A 159 12.46 1.65 -10.15
N LEU A 160 13.03 2.60 -9.41
CA LEU A 160 12.80 4.02 -9.60
C LEU A 160 13.47 4.52 -10.90
N SER A 161 12.87 5.55 -11.49
CA SER A 161 13.42 6.28 -12.64
C SER A 161 12.66 7.58 -12.82
N PRO A 162 13.26 8.63 -13.43
CA PRO A 162 12.59 9.90 -13.65
C PRO A 162 11.20 9.80 -14.30
N ASN A 163 11.02 8.89 -15.26
CA ASN A 163 9.78 8.74 -16.03
C ASN A 163 8.70 7.92 -15.32
N ARG A 164 9.07 7.10 -14.32
CA ARG A 164 8.14 6.19 -13.63
C ARG A 164 7.85 6.63 -12.19
N GLY A 165 8.75 7.39 -11.59
CA GLY A 165 8.67 7.79 -10.20
C GLY A 165 10.03 7.70 -9.53
N ARG A 166 10.27 8.63 -8.60
CA ARG A 166 11.43 8.73 -7.72
C ARG A 166 11.04 8.61 -6.26
N PHE A 167 9.85 8.06 -5.98
CA PHE A 167 9.40 7.73 -4.65
C PHE A 167 8.98 6.26 -4.59
N GLY A 168 9.35 5.57 -3.52
CA GLY A 168 8.95 4.18 -3.26
C GLY A 168 8.90 3.87 -1.77
N ILE A 169 8.15 2.83 -1.44
CA ILE A 169 7.97 2.35 -0.06
C ILE A 169 8.43 0.90 0.03
N ILE A 170 9.24 0.59 1.04
CA ILE A 170 9.58 -0.80 1.39
C ILE A 170 8.69 -1.20 2.56
N VAL A 171 7.83 -2.19 2.38
CA VAL A 171 6.99 -2.73 3.46
C VAL A 171 7.59 -4.04 3.93
N CYS A 172 7.88 -4.16 5.23
CA CYS A 172 8.60 -5.29 5.78
C CYS A 172 8.10 -5.67 7.17
N ARG A 173 8.49 -6.86 7.64
CA ARG A 173 8.02 -7.40 8.91
C ARG A 173 8.55 -6.60 10.10
N ASN A 174 9.84 -6.30 10.08
CA ASN A 174 10.54 -5.60 11.14
C ASN A 174 11.82 -4.95 10.60
N ILE A 175 12.29 -3.91 11.30
CA ILE A 175 13.64 -3.38 11.16
C ILE A 175 14.28 -3.35 12.56
N GLU A 176 15.43 -4.00 12.74
CA GLU A 176 16.06 -4.08 14.07
C GLU A 176 16.65 -2.73 14.51
N ASP A 177 17.36 -2.06 13.61
CA ASP A 177 17.94 -0.72 13.82
C ASP A 177 17.36 0.23 12.76
N GLU A 178 16.21 0.80 13.08
CA GLU A 178 15.48 1.70 12.18
C GLU A 178 16.28 2.97 11.87
N ASP A 179 16.98 3.54 12.85
CA ASP A 179 17.79 4.74 12.64
C ASP A 179 18.94 4.46 11.64
N ALA A 180 19.61 3.31 11.77
CA ALA A 180 20.62 2.91 10.79
C ALA A 180 20.03 2.67 9.41
N PHE A 181 18.83 2.10 9.30
CA PHE A 181 18.17 1.89 8.01
C PHE A 181 17.71 3.21 7.38
N LEU A 182 17.13 4.13 8.15
CA LEU A 182 16.77 5.47 7.69
C LEU A 182 17.99 6.26 7.24
N LYS A 183 19.15 6.11 7.91
CA LYS A 183 20.40 6.70 7.45
C LYS A 183 20.83 6.19 6.08
N ARG A 184 20.69 4.89 5.82
CA ARG A 184 20.96 4.31 4.49
C ARG A 184 19.99 4.86 3.43
N CYS A 185 18.72 5.03 3.76
CA CYS A 185 17.75 5.71 2.89
C CYS A 185 18.15 7.17 2.62
N ALA A 186 18.65 7.89 3.64
CA ALA A 186 19.13 9.27 3.51
C ALA A 186 20.35 9.36 2.59
N ASP A 187 21.32 8.46 2.74
CA ASP A 187 22.50 8.38 1.86
C ASP A 187 22.06 8.12 0.40
N SER A 188 21.14 7.17 0.18
CA SER A 188 20.56 6.90 -1.15
C SER A 188 19.83 8.10 -1.76
N TYR A 189 19.07 8.85 -0.93
CA TYR A 189 18.38 10.06 -1.36
C TYR A 189 19.38 11.17 -1.77
N LYS A 190 20.45 11.36 -0.97
CA LYS A 190 21.54 12.31 -1.26
C LYS A 190 22.26 11.99 -2.57
N ASP A 191 22.42 10.70 -2.86
CA ASP A 191 22.97 10.20 -4.13
C ASP A 191 21.97 10.29 -5.32
N GLN A 192 20.82 10.95 -5.12
CA GLN A 192 19.79 11.17 -6.12
C GLN A 192 19.11 9.88 -6.64
N HIS A 193 19.12 8.79 -5.88
CA HIS A 193 18.43 7.55 -6.27
C HIS A 193 16.91 7.56 -6.03
N GLY A 194 16.39 8.62 -5.42
CA GLY A 194 14.97 8.78 -5.09
C GLY A 194 14.71 8.69 -3.59
N LEU A 195 13.50 9.06 -3.17
CA LEU A 195 13.07 8.99 -1.78
C LEU A 195 12.45 7.62 -1.52
N ILE A 196 13.06 6.84 -0.63
CA ILE A 196 12.60 5.49 -0.26
C ILE A 196 12.26 5.48 1.22
N VAL A 197 11.00 5.22 1.55
CA VAL A 197 10.50 5.22 2.94
C VAL A 197 10.20 3.79 3.40
N PRO A 198 10.77 3.30 4.52
CA PRO A 198 10.41 2.01 5.08
C PRO A 198 9.14 2.08 5.93
N LEU A 199 8.26 1.09 5.79
CA LEU A 199 7.16 0.81 6.71
C LEU A 199 7.28 -0.64 7.22
N THR A 200 7.13 -0.80 8.53
CA THR A 200 7.13 -2.10 9.21
C THR A 200 5.70 -2.58 9.47
N ASP A 201 5.51 -3.84 9.84
CA ASP A 201 4.22 -4.34 10.33
C ASP A 201 3.70 -3.53 11.53
N ALA A 202 4.59 -2.98 12.36
CA ALA A 202 4.24 -2.10 13.47
C ALA A 202 3.64 -0.78 12.98
N ASP A 203 4.25 -0.15 11.96
CA ASP A 203 3.71 1.06 11.33
C ASP A 203 2.33 0.78 10.71
N ILE A 204 2.20 -0.32 9.95
CA ILE A 204 0.94 -0.72 9.31
C ILE A 204 -0.15 -0.97 10.37
N THR A 205 0.18 -1.69 11.43
CA THR A 205 -0.75 -1.93 12.55
C THR A 205 -1.15 -0.63 13.22
N GLN A 206 -0.20 0.29 13.44
CA GLN A 206 -0.47 1.58 14.05
C GLN A 206 -1.43 2.40 13.19
N ILE A 207 -1.20 2.49 11.88
CA ILE A 207 -2.10 3.18 10.95
C ILE A 207 -3.52 2.62 11.05
N LEU A 208 -3.67 1.30 11.02
CA LEU A 208 -4.97 0.65 11.13
C LEU A 208 -5.66 0.95 12.47
N GLU A 209 -4.94 0.87 13.59
CA GLU A 209 -5.50 1.19 14.92
C GLU A 209 -5.87 2.68 15.07
N GLN A 210 -5.07 3.61 14.53
CA GLN A 210 -5.41 5.04 14.54
C GLN A 210 -6.65 5.30 13.68
N LYS A 211 -6.78 4.63 12.53
CA LYS A 211 -7.97 4.70 11.69
C LYS A 211 -9.22 4.19 12.43
N LYS A 212 -9.10 3.08 13.17
CA LYS A 212 -10.14 2.53 14.06
C LYS A 212 -10.52 3.51 15.17
N ALA A 213 -9.55 4.25 15.71
CA ALA A 213 -9.78 5.32 16.69
C ALA A 213 -10.40 6.60 16.10
N GLY A 214 -10.63 6.65 14.78
CA GLY A 214 -11.23 7.80 14.08
C GLY A 214 -10.23 8.91 13.73
N ILE A 215 -8.93 8.65 13.84
CA ILE A 215 -7.88 9.59 13.42
C ILE A 215 -7.68 9.40 11.92
N LEU A 216 -7.95 10.47 11.17
CA LEU A 216 -7.84 10.49 9.72
C LEU A 216 -6.41 10.83 9.29
N HIS A 217 -6.00 10.28 8.15
CA HIS A 217 -4.73 10.59 7.47
C HIS A 217 -3.46 10.31 8.27
N PHE A 218 -3.52 9.43 9.29
CA PHE A 218 -2.37 9.07 10.11
C PHE A 218 -1.24 8.41 9.30
N GLU A 219 -1.58 7.76 8.20
CA GLU A 219 -0.61 7.24 7.23
C GLU A 219 0.28 8.34 6.64
N GLU A 220 -0.27 9.54 6.41
CA GLU A 220 0.52 10.68 5.92
C GLU A 220 1.46 11.24 7.00
N ASP A 221 1.06 11.15 8.27
CA ASP A 221 1.89 11.60 9.39
C ASP A 221 3.14 10.74 9.53
N ILE A 222 2.98 9.40 9.51
CA ILE A 222 4.12 8.46 9.52
C ILE A 222 5.02 8.69 8.31
N LEU A 223 4.44 8.78 7.11
CA LEU A 223 5.22 9.02 5.89
C LEU A 223 5.96 10.36 5.94
N THR A 224 5.32 11.41 6.45
CA THR A 224 5.93 12.74 6.61
C THR A 224 7.08 12.70 7.61
N GLU A 225 6.91 12.02 8.75
CA GLU A 225 7.95 11.91 9.77
C GLU A 225 9.19 11.20 9.21
N LYS A 226 9.01 10.02 8.60
CA LYS A 226 10.12 9.24 8.04
C LYS A 226 10.78 9.96 6.86
N ALA A 227 10.00 10.56 5.97
CA ALA A 227 10.53 11.35 4.86
C ALA A 227 11.37 12.53 5.35
N ARG A 228 10.96 13.25 6.40
CA ARG A 228 11.76 14.35 6.98
C ARG A 228 13.11 13.86 7.49
N LYS A 229 13.14 12.72 8.19
CA LYS A 229 14.40 12.12 8.67
C LYS A 229 15.34 11.74 7.51
N ILE A 230 14.79 11.31 6.38
CA ILE A 230 15.56 10.90 5.20
C ILE A 230 16.06 12.10 4.38
N MET A 231 15.26 13.15 4.27
CA MET A 231 15.54 14.32 3.44
C MET A 231 16.45 15.37 4.12
N THR A 232 16.79 15.17 5.40
CA THR A 232 17.65 16.08 6.18
C THR A 232 19.12 15.62 6.21
#